data_AF-A0A343JAD9-F1
#
_entry.id   AF-A0A343JAD9-F1
#
_cell.length_a   1.000
_cell.length_b   1.000
_cell.length_c   1.000
_cell.angle_alpha   90.00
_cell.angle_beta   90.00
_cell.angle_gamma   90.00
#
_symmetry.space_group_name_H-M   'P 1'
#
loop_
_entity.id
_entity.type
_entity.pdbx_description
1 polymer ?
#
loop_
_entity_poly.entity_id
_entity_poly.type
_entity_poly.pdbx_seq_one_letter_code
_entity_poly.pdbx_strand_id
1 'polypeptide(L)'
;MELYFDNKLIFCKDNGDYINKKQSNRRLKAAFKRAGIDSNINYHSLRHIFITNCISNYINLKTVMDWVGHADTKTTMLIYAEINKDKNIREYDKINNMFK
;
A
#
# COMPACT_ATOMS: atom_id res chain seq x y z
N MET A 1 32.26 2.06 22.13
CA MET A 1 31.95 2.63 20.80
C MET A 1 31.41 1.47 19.98
N GLU A 2 30.11 1.45 19.66
CA GLU A 2 29.60 0.40 18.75
C GLU A 2 30.26 0.59 17.38
N LEU A 3 30.81 -0.49 16.82
CA LEU A 3 31.40 -0.48 15.49
C LEU A 3 30.29 -0.32 14.44
N TYR A 4 30.49 0.62 13.51
CA TYR A 4 29.61 0.80 12.35
C TYR A 4 29.95 -0.20 11.25
N PHE A 5 28.95 -0.89 10.71
CA PHE A 5 29.08 -1.84 9.61
C PHE A 5 28.35 -1.35 8.37
N ASP A 6 29.08 -0.95 7.32
CA ASP A 6 28.47 -0.53 6.06
C ASP A 6 27.92 -1.73 5.28
N ASN A 7 26.64 -2.02 5.49
CA ASN A 7 25.89 -3.03 4.75
C ASN A 7 25.25 -2.48 3.46
N LYS A 8 25.60 -1.26 3.02
CA LYS A 8 24.98 -0.57 1.88
C LYS A 8 23.45 -0.45 1.99
N LEU A 9 22.95 -0.37 3.21
CA LEU A 9 21.52 -0.25 3.51
C LEU A 9 21.12 1.21 3.55
N ILE A 10 20.06 1.57 2.82
CA ILE A 10 19.44 2.91 2.93
C ILE A 10 18.74 3.07 4.29
N PHE A 11 18.13 2.00 4.79
CA PHE A 11 17.43 1.97 6.08
C PHE A 11 18.12 1.00 7.04
N CYS A 12 18.96 1.53 7.93
CA CYS A 12 19.68 0.78 8.94
C CYS A 12 19.51 1.40 10.34
N LYS A 13 19.98 0.69 11.36
CA LYS A 13 20.26 1.27 12.68
C LYS A 13 21.51 2.15 12.62
N ASP A 14 21.77 2.91 13.66
CA ASP A 14 22.92 3.82 13.76
C ASP A 14 24.27 3.10 13.61
N ASN A 15 24.33 1.80 13.90
CA ASN A 15 25.52 0.96 13.73
C ASN A 15 25.59 0.24 12.36
N GLY A 16 24.70 0.57 11.42
CA GLY A 16 24.68 0.00 10.07
C GLY A 16 24.01 -1.37 9.94
N ASP A 17 23.49 -1.93 11.04
CA ASP A 17 22.76 -3.20 11.07
C ASP A 17 21.28 -3.05 10.61
N TYR A 18 20.64 -4.18 10.31
CA TYR A 18 19.26 -4.26 9.82
C TYR A 18 18.23 -3.71 10.81
N ILE A 19 17.24 -2.97 10.31
CA ILE A 19 16.09 -2.55 11.11
C ILE A 19 15.19 -3.76 11.40
N ASN A 20 14.85 -3.95 12.67
CA ASN A 20 13.88 -4.97 13.07
C ASN A 20 12.45 -4.56 12.66
N LYS A 21 11.72 -5.46 11.98
CA LYS A 21 10.33 -5.26 11.52
C LYS A 21 9.35 -4.84 12.64
N LYS A 22 9.52 -5.32 13.87
CA LYS A 22 8.67 -4.90 15.01
C LYS A 22 8.95 -3.45 15.39
N GLN A 23 10.22 -3.04 15.34
CA GLN A 23 10.61 -1.67 15.65
C GLN A 23 10.10 -0.68 14.60
N SER A 24 10.11 -1.03 13.32
CA SER A 24 9.56 -0.16 12.28
C SER A 24 8.05 0.06 12.47
N ASN A 25 7.27 -0.97 12.80
CA ASN A 25 5.83 -0.84 13.08
C ASN A 25 5.56 0.01 14.31
N ARG A 26 6.39 -0.11 15.36
CA ARG A 26 6.30 0.74 16.56
C ARG A 26 6.55 2.21 16.22
N ARG A 27 7.55 2.50 15.38
CA ARG A 27 7.84 3.86 14.90
C ARG A 27 6.65 4.41 14.11
N LEU A 28 6.03 3.61 13.25
CA LEU A 28 4.84 4.00 12.49
C LEU A 28 3.66 4.34 13.42
N LYS A 29 3.36 3.48 14.41
CA LYS A 29 2.30 3.75 15.41
C LYS A 29 2.56 5.03 16.20
N ALA A 30 3.81 5.29 16.57
CA ALA A 30 4.17 6.54 17.25
C ALA A 30 3.95 7.77 16.36
N ALA A 31 4.24 7.67 15.06
CA ALA A 31 3.96 8.74 14.10
C ALA A 31 2.45 9.02 13.96
N PHE A 32 1.62 7.98 13.84
CA PHE A 32 0.16 8.13 13.82
C PHE A 32 -0.39 8.77 15.09
N LYS A 33 0.10 8.34 16.27
CA LYS A 33 -0.28 8.94 17.55
C LYS A 33 0.07 10.44 17.60
N ARG A 34 1.25 10.82 17.11
CA ARG A 34 1.67 12.23 17.02
C ARG A 34 0.82 13.06 16.05
N ALA A 35 0.31 12.42 15.00
CA ALA A 35 -0.60 13.05 14.04
C ALA A 35 -2.07 13.11 14.53
N GLY A 36 -2.37 12.59 15.73
CA GLY A 36 -3.75 12.53 16.25
C GLY A 36 -4.64 11.51 15.53
N ILE A 37 -4.04 10.54 14.84
CA ILE A 37 -4.77 9.52 14.09
C ILE A 37 -4.87 8.26 14.96
N ASP A 38 -6.06 8.00 15.48
CA ASP A 38 -6.35 6.77 16.24
C ASP A 38 -6.80 5.66 15.29
N SER A 39 -5.82 4.95 14.74
CA SER A 39 -6.08 3.81 13.84
C SER A 39 -5.03 2.72 14.01
N ASN A 40 -5.45 1.46 13.96
CA ASN A 40 -4.54 0.32 14.02
C ASN A 40 -3.93 0.02 12.64
N ILE A 41 -3.22 0.99 12.08
CA ILE A 41 -2.58 0.91 10.76
C ILE A 41 -1.15 0.36 10.91
N ASN A 42 -0.78 -0.54 10.01
CA ASN A 42 0.59 -1.03 9.84
C ASN A 42 1.07 -0.72 8.39
N TYR A 43 2.31 -1.07 8.04
CA TYR A 43 2.84 -0.80 6.69
C TYR A 43 2.05 -1.47 5.57
N HIS A 44 1.43 -2.63 5.83
CA HIS A 44 0.59 -3.30 4.86
C HIS A 44 -0.73 -2.54 4.63
N SER A 45 -1.31 -1.98 5.68
CA SER A 45 -2.46 -1.08 5.58
C SER A 45 -2.13 0.16 4.73
N LEU A 46 -0.94 0.75 4.88
CA LEU A 46 -0.50 1.88 4.03
C LEU A 46 -0.43 1.50 2.54
N ARG A 47 0.08 0.31 2.22
CA ARG A 47 0.12 -0.22 0.86
C ARG A 47 -1.30 -0.37 0.29
N HIS A 48 -2.24 -0.86 1.09
CA HIS A 48 -3.64 -0.99 0.70
C HIS A 48 -4.34 0.35 0.48
N ILE A 49 -4.06 1.34 1.33
CA ILE A 49 -4.54 2.72 1.15
C ILE A 49 -4.02 3.29 -0.16
N PHE A 50 -2.74 3.10 -0.48
CA PHE A 50 -2.16 3.53 -1.75
C PHE A 50 -2.90 2.90 -2.95
N ILE A 51 -3.07 1.57 -2.95
CA ILE A 51 -3.76 0.84 -4.02
C ILE A 51 -5.20 1.34 -4.16
N THR A 52 -5.93 1.45 -3.04
CA THR A 52 -7.31 1.96 -2.99
C THR A 52 -7.40 3.34 -3.62
N ASN A 53 -6.52 4.26 -3.23
CA ASN A 53 -6.49 5.63 -3.77
C ASN A 53 -6.22 5.65 -5.28
N CYS A 54 -5.26 4.86 -5.78
CA CYS A 54 -4.97 4.79 -7.21
C CYS A 54 -6.18 4.27 -8.00
N ILE A 55 -6.80 3.18 -7.53
CA ILE A 55 -7.95 2.58 -8.20
C ILE A 55 -9.14 3.55 -8.14
N SER A 56 -9.42 4.17 -7.00
CA SER A 56 -10.50 5.16 -6.87
C SER A 56 -10.32 6.36 -7.82
N ASN A 57 -9.08 6.71 -8.17
CA ASN A 57 -8.74 7.72 -9.17
C ASN A 57 -8.63 7.15 -10.60
N TYR A 58 -9.28 6.03 -10.89
CA TYR A 58 -9.37 5.42 -12.22
C TYR A 58 -8.03 4.98 -12.84
N ILE A 59 -6.98 4.84 -12.04
CA ILE A 59 -5.72 4.25 -12.51
C ILE A 59 -5.93 2.76 -12.76
N ASN A 60 -5.41 2.27 -13.89
CA ASN A 60 -5.52 0.87 -14.27
C ASN A 60 -4.90 -0.06 -13.22
N LEU A 61 -5.64 -1.10 -12.81
CA LEU A 61 -5.20 -2.05 -11.79
C LEU A 61 -3.86 -2.70 -12.15
N LYS A 62 -3.67 -3.11 -13.40
CA LYS A 62 -2.42 -3.76 -13.86
C LYS A 62 -1.23 -2.85 -13.59
N THR A 63 -1.36 -1.57 -13.95
CA THR A 63 -0.34 -0.54 -13.70
C THR A 63 -0.04 -0.39 -12.22
N VAL A 64 -1.07 -0.31 -11.37
CA VAL A 64 -0.87 -0.21 -9.91
C VAL A 64 -0.19 -1.47 -9.36
N MET A 65 -0.55 -2.65 -9.87
CA MET A 65 0.05 -3.93 -9.47
C MET A 65 1.53 -4.05 -9.85
N ASP A 66 1.91 -3.50 -10.99
CA ASP A 66 3.31 -3.45 -11.43
C ASP A 66 4.16 -2.56 -10.50
N TRP A 67 3.60 -1.44 -10.01
CA TRP A 67 4.29 -0.55 -9.06
C TRP A 67 4.48 -1.16 -7.68
N VAL A 68 3.44 -1.80 -7.15
CA VAL A 68 3.51 -2.37 -5.80
C VAL A 68 4.24 -3.72 -5.79
N GLY A 69 4.28 -4.43 -6.92
CA GLY A 69 4.84 -5.77 -7.07
C GLY A 69 3.88 -6.88 -6.62
N HIS A 70 4.07 -8.09 -7.15
CA HIS A 70 3.12 -9.22 -7.01
C HIS A 70 3.13 -9.96 -5.67
N ALA A 71 3.84 -9.47 -4.65
CA ALA A 71 4.00 -10.19 -3.38
C ALA A 71 2.69 -10.34 -2.57
N ASP A 72 1.65 -9.56 -2.88
CA ASP A 72 0.36 -9.60 -2.19
C ASP A 72 -0.82 -9.38 -3.16
N THR A 73 -0.92 -10.26 -4.15
CA THR A 73 -2.04 -10.26 -5.10
C THR A 73 -3.38 -10.54 -4.45
N LYS A 74 -3.42 -11.39 -3.40
CA LYS A 74 -4.66 -11.89 -2.80
C LYS A 74 -5.44 -10.81 -2.05
N THR A 75 -4.77 -10.03 -1.18
CA THR A 75 -5.43 -8.94 -0.45
C THR A 75 -5.79 -7.78 -1.37
N THR A 76 -4.94 -7.52 -2.38
CA THR A 76 -5.22 -6.52 -3.41
C THR A 76 -6.47 -6.84 -4.23
N MET A 77 -6.67 -8.10 -4.61
CA MET A 77 -7.87 -8.55 -5.32
C MET A 77 -9.15 -8.41 -4.49
N LEU A 78 -9.08 -8.62 -3.16
CA LEU A 78 -10.23 -8.44 -2.27
C LEU A 78 -10.66 -6.97 -2.18
N ILE A 79 -9.69 -6.06 -2.06
CA ILE A 79 -9.96 -4.61 -2.06
C ILE A 79 -10.55 -4.17 -3.40
N TYR A 80 -10.01 -4.70 -4.51
CA TYR A 80 -10.57 -4.46 -5.84
C TYR A 80 -12.03 -4.91 -5.95
N ALA A 81 -12.36 -6.11 -5.46
CA ALA A 81 -13.72 -6.65 -5.53
C ALA A 81 -14.73 -5.71 -4.85
N GLU A 82 -14.31 -5.06 -3.77
CA GLU A 82 -15.14 -4.09 -3.06
C GLU A 82 -15.28 -2.76 -3.81
N ILE A 83 -14.15 -2.18 -4.28
CA ILE A 83 -14.17 -0.87 -4.97
C ILE A 83 -14.90 -0.93 -6.31
N ASN A 84 -14.93 -2.08 -6.99
CA ASN A 84 -15.54 -2.20 -8.32
C ASN A 84 -17.04 -2.51 -8.30
N LYS A 85 -17.64 -2.82 -7.13
CA LYS A 85 -19.10 -3.00 -7.05
C LYS A 85 -19.85 -1.77 -7.58
N ASP A 86 -19.35 -0.56 -7.29
CA ASP A 86 -19.95 0.70 -7.75
C ASP A 86 -19.50 1.12 -9.16
N LYS A 87 -18.39 0.58 -9.67
CA LYS A 87 -17.85 0.94 -11.00
C LYS A 87 -18.53 0.21 -12.16
N ASN A 88 -19.25 -0.87 -11.88
CA ASN A 88 -19.89 -1.71 -12.91
C ASN A 88 -20.96 -0.95 -13.72
N ILE A 89 -21.63 0.04 -13.15
CA ILE A 89 -22.71 0.77 -13.84
C ILE A 89 -22.16 1.57 -15.04
N ARG A 90 -21.05 2.32 -14.85
CA ARG A 90 -20.44 3.13 -15.92
C ARG A 90 -19.81 2.29 -17.03
N GLU A 91 -19.25 1.13 -16.70
CA GLU A 91 -18.67 0.23 -17.70
C GLU A 91 -19.77 -0.47 -18.52
N TYR A 92 -20.91 -0.81 -17.90
CA TYR A 92 -22.10 -1.29 -18.61
C TYR A 92 -22.65 -0.25 -19.60
N ASP A 93 -22.69 1.02 -19.21
CA ASP A 93 -23.15 2.10 -20.09
C ASP A 93 -22.24 2.27 -21.31
N LYS A 94 -20.91 2.08 -21.16
CA LYS A 94 -19.99 2.07 -22.31
C LYS A 94 -20.28 0.93 -23.27
N ILE A 95 -20.48 -0.29 -22.76
CA ILE A 95 -20.83 -1.45 -23.60
C ILE A 95 -22.14 -1.19 -24.33
N ASN A 96 -23.17 -0.75 -23.62
CA ASN A 96 -24.48 -0.44 -24.23
C ASN A 96 -24.39 0.65 -25.31
N ASN A 97 -23.48 1.62 -25.19
CA ASN A 97 -23.26 2.64 -26.21
C ASN A 97 -22.32 2.20 -27.34
N MET A 98 -21.56 1.12 -27.16
CA MET A 98 -20.65 0.59 -28.18
C MET A 98 -21.35 -0.36 -29.16
N PHE A 99 -22.48 -0.93 -28.75
CA PHE A 99 -23.31 -1.85 -29.55
C PHE A 99 -24.68 -1.26 -29.93
N LYS A 100 -24.88 0.05 -29.70
CA LYS A 100 -25.95 0.86 -30.30
C LYS A 100 -25.41 1.58 -31.52
#